data_AF-A0A0D0DYE3-F1
#
_entry.id   AF-A0A0D0DYE3-F1
#
_cell.length_a   1.000
_cell.length_b   1.000
_cell.length_c   1.000
_cell.angle_alpha   90.00
_cell.angle_beta   90.00
_cell.angle_gamma   90.00
#
_symmetry.space_group_name_H-M   'P 1'
#
loop_
_entity.id
_entity.type
_entity.pdbx_description
1 polymer ?
#
loop_
_entity_poly.entity_id
_entity_poly.type
_entity_poly.pdbx_seq_one_letter_code
_entity_poly.pdbx_strand_id
1 'polypeptide(L)' 'LDDIIIWSQTVEEHEHNVCSILQAFCDTHLFCSQKKTLLFGLEVDFLGHHISA' A
#
# COMPACT_ATOMS: atom_id res chain seq x y z
N LEU A 1 7.23 13.36 0.64
CA LEU A 1 6.00 12.77 1.22
C LEU A 1 5.73 11.59 0.33
N ASP A 2 6.35 10.47 0.68
CA ASP A 2 6.65 9.39 -0.26
C ASP A 2 6.12 8.04 0.24
N ASP A 3 5.52 8.04 1.44
CA ASP A 3 4.95 6.87 2.09
C ASP A 3 3.44 6.86 1.84
N ILE A 4 2.93 5.72 1.35
CA ILE A 4 1.53 5.51 1.02
C ILE A 4 1.05 4.30 1.81
N ILE A 5 -0.12 4.42 2.43
CA ILE A 5 -0.82 3.33 3.12
C ILE A 5 -2.15 3.07 2.42
N ILE A 6 -2.47 1.80 2.21
CA ILE A 6 -3.72 1.34 1.60
C ILE A 6 -4.46 0.53 2.66
N TRP A 7 -5.64 1.00 3.07
CA TRP A 7 -6.50 0.32 4.04
C TRP A 7 -7.80 -0.11 3.38
N SER A 8 -8.32 -1.29 3.74
CA SER A 8 -9.57 -1.84 3.17
C SER A 8 -10.24 -2.77 4.17
N GLN A 9 -11.55 -2.96 4.05
CA GLN A 9 -12.32 -3.74 5.04
C GLN A 9 -12.36 -5.24 4.70
N THR A 10 -12.20 -5.61 3.44
CA THR A 10 -12.09 -7.01 2.99
C THR A 10 -10.88 -7.21 2.11
N VAL A 11 -10.47 -8.48 1.94
CA VAL A 11 -9.33 -8.85 1.10
C VAL A 11 -9.62 -8.55 -0.38
N GLU A 12 -10.85 -8.79 -0.82
CA GLU A 12 -11.28 -8.53 -2.21
C GLU A 12 -11.24 -7.03 -2.53
N GLU A 13 -11.71 -6.20 -1.59
CA GLU A 13 -11.60 -4.74 -1.71
C GLU A 13 -10.13 -4.30 -1.71
N HIS A 14 -9.30 -4.89 -0.84
CA HIS A 14 -7.88 -4.57 -0.75
C HIS A 14 -7.15 -4.88 -2.06
N GLU A 15 -7.41 -6.04 -2.66
CA GLU A 15 -6.81 -6.43 -3.94
C GLU A 15 -7.17 -5.42 -5.05
N HIS A 16 -8.43 -5.01 -5.13
CA HIS A 16 -8.87 -4.02 -6.11
C HIS A 16 -8.18 -2.66 -5.90
N ASN A 17 -8.06 -2.22 -4.66
CA ASN A 17 -7.42 -0.96 -4.30
C ASN A 17 -5.92 -0.98 -4.59
N VAL A 18 -5.23 -2.07 -4.23
CA VAL A 18 -3.79 -2.25 -4.51
C VAL A 18 -3.53 -2.24 -6.02
N CYS A 19 -4.30 -3.00 -6.80
CA CYS A 19 -4.18 -3.02 -8.26
C CYS A 19 -4.37 -1.62 -8.87
N SER A 20 -5.39 -0.89 -8.43
CA SER A 20 -5.68 0.46 -8.93
C SER A 20 -4.56 1.45 -8.65
N ILE A 21 -3.99 1.41 -7.45
CA ILE A 21 -2.90 2.31 -7.04
C ILE A 21 -1.60 1.97 -7.78
N LEU A 22 -1.26 0.67 -7.90
CA LEU A 22 -0.09 0.24 -8.66
C LEU A 22 -0.21 0.61 -10.14
N GLN A 23 -1.42 0.52 -10.72
CA GLN A 23 -1.65 0.97 -12.09
C GLN A 23 -1.42 2.48 -12.24
N ALA A 24 -1.90 3.30 -11.30
CA ALA A 24 -1.65 4.74 -11.31
C ALA A 24 -0.14 5.08 -11.22
N PHE A 25 0.64 4.29 -10.48
CA PHE A 25 2.10 4.46 -10.44
C PHE A 25 2.75 4.11 -11.77
N CYS A 26 2.33 3.02 -12.41
CA CYS A 26 2.77 2.67 -13.76
C CYS A 26 2.48 3.80 -14.77
N ASP A 27 1.27 4.35 -14.74
CA ASP A 27 0.85 5.40 -15.67
C ASP A 27 1.66 6.70 -15.50
N THR A 28 2.11 6.96 -14.26
CA THR A 28 2.90 8.16 -13.89
C THR A 28 4.41 7.91 -13.88
N HIS A 29 4.88 6.72 -14.25
CA HIS A 29 6.29 6.30 -14.19
C HIS A 29 6.91 6.44 -12.78
N LEU A 30 6.10 6.25 -11.75
CA LEU A 30 6.55 6.19 -10.35
C LEU A 30 6.83 4.73 -9.96
N PHE A 31 7.81 4.55 -9.08
CA PHE A 31 8.24 3.22 -8.64
C PHE A 31 8.32 3.14 -7.12
N CYS A 32 7.78 2.05 -6.56
CA CYS A 32 7.95 1.71 -5.16
C CYS A 32 9.27 0.97 -4.94
N SER A 33 9.87 1.18 -3.76
CA SER A 33 10.99 0.34 -3.33
C SER A 33 10.46 -1.02 -2.87
N GLN A 34 10.74 -2.08 -3.61
CA GLN A 34 10.35 -3.45 -3.24
C GLN A 34 10.77 -3.85 -1.82
N LYS A 35 11.91 -3.34 -1.33
CA LYS A 35 12.39 -3.61 0.03
C LYS A 35 11.55 -2.95 1.13
N LYS A 36 10.86 -1.84 0.81
CA LYS A 36 10.05 -1.06 1.75
C LYS A 36 8.55 -1.30 1.56
N THR A 37 8.15 -1.91 0.45
CA THR A 37 6.75 -2.22 0.16
C THR A 37 6.31 -3.43 0.97
N LEU A 38 5.25 -3.24 1.77
CA LEU A 38 4.51 -4.31 2.43
C LEU A 38 3.09 -4.34 1.80
N LEU A 39 2.68 -5.50 1.30
CA LEU A 39 1.34 -5.72 0.75
C LEU A 39 0.62 -6.79 1.57
N PHE A 40 -0.70 -6.65 1.74
CA PHE A 40 -1.55 -7.60 2.47
C PHE A 40 -1.07 -7.88 3.92
N GLY A 41 -0.45 -6.89 4.57
CA GLY A 41 -0.09 -6.95 5.99
C GLY A 41 -1.29 -6.63 6.88
N LEU A 42 -1.40 -7.32 8.02
CA LEU A 42 -2.36 -6.99 9.08
C LEU A 42 -1.84 -5.91 10.03
N GLU A 43 -0.54 -5.64 9.96
CA GLU A 43 0.15 -4.60 10.72
C GLU A 43 1.21 -3.92 9.86
N VAL A 44 1.48 -2.65 10.12
CA VAL A 44 2.50 -1.85 9.43
C VAL A 44 2.99 -0.70 10.30
N ASP A 45 4.28 -0.41 10.25
CA ASP A 45 4.84 0.82 10.79
C ASP A 45 4.73 1.93 9.75
N PHE A 46 3.93 2.96 10.02
CA PHE A 46 3.69 4.09 9.12
C PHE A 46 3.91 5.42 9.85
N LEU A 47 4.80 6.25 9.31
CA LEU A 47 5.15 7.58 9.87
C LEU A 47 5.53 7.55 11.37
N GLY A 48 6.19 6.48 11.83
CA GLY A 48 6.60 6.31 13.23
C GLY A 48 5.50 5.76 14.16
N HIS A 49 4.35 5.38 13.61
CA HIS A 49 3.26 4.74 14.34
C HIS A 49 3.11 3.29 13.91
N HIS A 50 2.92 2.40 14.88
CA HIS A 50 2.55 1.02 14.62
C HIS A 50 1.03 0.93 14.46
N ILE A 51 0.57 0.47 13.31
CA ILE A 51 -0.84 0.34 12.96
C ILE A 51 -1.15 -1.14 12.78
N SER A 52 -2.20 -1.64 13.44
CA SER A 52 -2.70 -3.01 13.33
C SER A 52 -4.22 -3.01 13.14
N ALA A 53 -4.75 -4.06 12.51
CA ALA A 53 -6.19 -4.28 12.32
C ALA A 53 -6.97 -4.58 13.61
#